data_AF-A0A0H2REC5-F1
#
_entry.id   AF-A0A0H2REC5-F1
#
_cell.length_a   1.000
_cell.length_b   1.000
_cell.length_c   1.000
_cell.angle_alpha   90.00
_cell.angle_beta   90.00
_cell.angle_gamma   90.00
#
_symmetry.space_group_name_H-M   'P 1'
#
loop_
_entity.id
_entity.type
_entity.pdbx_description
1 polymer ?
#
loop_
_entity_poly.entity_id
_entity_poly.type
_entity_poly.pdbx_seq_one_letter_code
_entity_poly.pdbx_strand_id
1 'polypeptide(L)'
;MFSSIARSSVSNALRAAPRPVARISGARMYHERVIDHYERPRNVGSLPKTDPNVGTGLVGAPACGDVMKLQIRVDEDGIISDVKFKTFGCGSAIASSSYMTERVKGLSLLEAGKIKNTEIAKELALPPVKLHCSMLAEDAIRSAIRDYEQKRASLPASKQKSKGFIDVSQSAVTGETVATAHPPQQ
;
A
#
# COMPACT_ATOMS: atom_id res chain seq x y z
N MET A 1 18.64 -80.74 -55.35
CA MET A 1 19.40 -80.14 -54.23
C MET A 1 19.87 -78.77 -54.66
N PHE A 2 19.22 -77.67 -54.28
CA PHE A 2 19.84 -76.36 -54.07
C PHE A 2 18.88 -75.50 -53.23
N SER A 3 19.43 -74.97 -52.15
CA SER A 3 18.84 -74.15 -51.09
C SER A 3 18.44 -72.76 -51.58
N SER A 4 17.42 -72.10 -51.01
CA SER A 4 17.53 -70.69 -50.62
C SER A 4 16.30 -70.11 -49.86
N ILE A 5 16.49 -69.92 -48.55
CA ILE A 5 16.29 -68.68 -47.78
C ILE A 5 14.87 -68.07 -47.70
N ALA A 6 14.25 -68.27 -46.53
CA ALA A 6 13.22 -67.41 -45.95
C ALA A 6 13.77 -66.01 -45.60
N ARG A 7 12.99 -64.96 -45.87
CA ARG A 7 13.19 -63.63 -45.27
C ARG A 7 11.87 -63.13 -44.68
N SER A 8 11.73 -63.27 -43.37
CA SER A 8 10.75 -62.55 -42.56
C SER A 8 11.19 -61.09 -42.43
N SER A 9 10.45 -60.16 -43.04
CA SER A 9 10.63 -58.73 -42.80
C SER A 9 9.74 -58.30 -41.63
N VAL A 10 10.25 -58.41 -40.41
CA VAL A 10 9.62 -57.79 -39.25
C VAL A 10 10.13 -56.34 -39.18
N SER A 11 9.31 -55.41 -39.68
CA SER A 11 9.58 -53.98 -39.55
C SER A 11 9.49 -53.56 -38.09
N ASN A 12 10.65 -53.33 -37.48
CA ASN A 12 10.76 -52.85 -36.11
C ASN A 12 10.39 -51.36 -36.07
N ALA A 13 9.13 -51.05 -35.75
CA ALA A 13 8.68 -49.69 -35.55
C ALA A 13 9.26 -49.16 -34.22
N LEU A 14 10.40 -48.49 -34.32
CA LEU A 14 10.97 -47.70 -33.22
C LEU A 14 10.01 -46.55 -32.90
N ARG A 15 9.11 -46.80 -31.94
CA ARG A 15 8.30 -45.77 -31.29
C ARG A 15 9.27 -44.87 -30.51
N ALA A 16 9.52 -43.67 -31.02
CA ALA A 16 10.26 -42.65 -30.29
C ALA A 16 9.52 -42.34 -28.98
N ALA A 17 10.14 -42.65 -27.84
CA ALA A 17 9.62 -42.27 -26.54
C ALA A 17 9.61 -40.74 -26.43
N PRO A 18 8.56 -40.13 -25.85
CA PRO A 18 8.56 -38.69 -25.59
C PRO A 18 9.70 -38.37 -24.63
N ARG A 19 10.62 -37.51 -25.07
CA ARG A 19 11.69 -36.99 -24.20
C ARG A 19 11.05 -36.34 -22.98
N PRO A 20 11.55 -36.57 -21.75
CA PRO A 20 11.06 -35.86 -20.60
C PRO A 20 11.40 -34.38 -20.83
N VAL A 21 10.38 -33.55 -21.05
CA VAL A 21 10.54 -32.11 -21.00
C VAL A 21 10.87 -31.82 -19.54
N ALA A 22 12.16 -31.63 -19.25
CA ALA A 22 12.59 -31.14 -17.95
C ALA A 22 11.74 -29.89 -17.68
N ARG A 23 10.86 -29.97 -16.67
CA ARG A 23 10.23 -28.78 -16.13
C ARG A 23 11.39 -27.94 -15.62
N ILE A 24 11.78 -26.94 -16.40
CA ILE A 24 12.57 -25.84 -15.89
C ILE A 24 11.63 -25.21 -14.86
N SER A 25 11.79 -25.62 -13.60
CA SER A 25 11.35 -24.86 -12.45
C SER A 25 12.15 -23.56 -12.51
N GLY A 26 11.70 -22.65 -13.38
CA GLY A 26 12.21 -21.31 -13.46
C GLY A 26 11.91 -20.71 -12.10
N ALA A 27 12.92 -20.71 -11.23
CA ALA A 27 12.88 -19.97 -10.00
C ALA A 27 12.45 -18.56 -10.39
N ARG A 28 11.24 -18.16 -9.96
CA ARG A 28 10.74 -16.82 -10.21
C ARG A 28 11.81 -15.89 -9.62
N MET A 29 12.41 -15.00 -10.42
CA MET A 29 13.45 -14.06 -9.98
C MET A 29 12.90 -12.95 -9.05
N TYR A 30 11.86 -13.28 -8.28
CA TYR A 30 11.20 -12.38 -7.34
C TYR A 30 11.37 -12.97 -5.95
N HIS A 31 11.68 -12.10 -4.99
CA HIS A 31 11.72 -12.47 -3.59
C HIS A 31 10.34 -13.00 -3.15
N GLU A 32 10.32 -13.98 -2.24
CA GLU A 32 9.08 -14.63 -1.79
C GLU A 32 8.04 -13.63 -1.26
N ARG A 33 8.51 -12.58 -0.57
CA ARG A 33 7.66 -11.47 -0.08
C ARG A 33 6.97 -10.71 -1.21
N VAL A 34 7.64 -10.48 -2.33
CA VAL A 34 7.04 -9.82 -3.50
C VAL A 34 5.95 -10.71 -4.09
N ILE A 35 6.20 -12.02 -4.17
CA ILE A 35 5.24 -12.99 -4.68
C ILE A 35 4.02 -13.05 -3.77
N ASP A 36 4.21 -13.10 -2.45
CA ASP A 36 3.13 -13.17 -1.48
C ASP A 36 2.21 -11.93 -1.53
N HIS A 37 2.78 -10.72 -1.57
CA HIS A 37 1.98 -9.49 -1.71
C HIS A 37 1.36 -9.34 -3.10
N TYR A 38 1.90 -9.98 -4.14
CA TYR A 38 1.32 -9.98 -5.47
C TYR A 38 0.16 -10.97 -5.61
N GLU A 39 0.32 -12.20 -5.13
CA GLU A 39 -0.70 -13.26 -5.21
C GLU A 39 -1.85 -13.00 -4.22
N ARG A 40 -1.53 -12.44 -3.04
CA ARG A 40 -2.50 -12.13 -1.98
C ARG A 40 -2.33 -10.69 -1.50
N PRO A 41 -2.67 -9.68 -2.30
CA PRO A 41 -2.53 -8.29 -1.88
C PRO A 41 -3.49 -7.98 -0.72
N ARG A 42 -3.00 -7.28 0.30
CA ARG A 42 -3.78 -6.89 1.49
C ARG A 42 -4.45 -5.55 1.22
N ASN A 43 -5.52 -5.21 1.92
CA ASN A 43 -6.09 -3.85 1.88
C ASN A 43 -6.50 -3.32 0.48
N VAL A 44 -6.72 -4.20 -0.50
CA VAL A 44 -7.24 -3.77 -1.81
C VAL A 44 -8.68 -3.29 -1.65
N GLY A 45 -8.98 -2.09 -2.15
CA GLY A 45 -10.34 -1.55 -2.07
C GLY A 45 -10.39 -0.04 -2.21
N SER A 46 -11.47 0.55 -1.69
CA SER A 46 -11.62 1.99 -1.67
C SER A 46 -12.43 2.43 -0.46
N LEU A 47 -12.12 3.62 0.03
CA LEU A 47 -12.86 4.30 1.09
C LEU A 47 -13.75 5.41 0.50
N PRO A 48 -14.85 5.78 1.17
CA PRO A 48 -15.73 6.86 0.73
C PRO A 48 -14.96 8.18 0.67
N LYS A 49 -14.90 8.80 -0.51
CA LYS A 49 -14.17 10.07 -0.71
C LYS A 49 -14.81 11.27 0.00
N THR A 50 -16.09 11.15 0.34
CA THR A 50 -16.89 12.19 1.01
C THR A 50 -16.62 12.29 2.51
N ASP A 51 -15.94 11.30 3.08
CA ASP A 51 -15.61 11.26 4.50
C ASP A 51 -14.49 12.29 4.79
N PRO A 52 -14.70 13.26 5.71
CA PRO A 52 -13.70 14.27 6.06
C PRO A 52 -12.47 13.65 6.74
N ASN A 53 -12.60 12.45 7.29
CA ASN A 53 -11.51 11.73 7.92
C ASN A 53 -10.70 10.87 6.94
N VAL A 54 -11.01 10.93 5.64
CA VAL A 54 -10.33 10.14 4.60
C VAL A 54 -9.45 11.03 3.72
N GLY A 55 -8.14 10.79 3.77
CA GLY A 55 -7.16 11.31 2.82
C GLY A 55 -7.07 10.43 1.58
N THR A 56 -6.95 11.02 0.40
CA THR A 56 -6.79 10.32 -0.88
C THR A 56 -5.59 10.86 -1.64
N GLY A 57 -4.60 10.00 -1.87
CA GLY A 57 -3.47 10.27 -2.75
C GLY A 57 -3.64 9.54 -4.08
N LEU A 58 -3.45 10.25 -5.19
CA LEU A 58 -3.37 9.66 -6.52
C LEU A 58 -2.03 10.09 -7.13
N VAL A 59 -1.17 9.12 -7.39
CA VAL A 59 0.19 9.34 -7.88
C VAL A 59 0.51 8.40 -9.04
N GLY A 60 1.55 8.74 -9.80
CA GLY A 60 1.94 8.02 -11.00
C GLY A 60 1.31 8.60 -12.28
N ALA A 61 1.76 8.09 -13.42
CA ALA A 61 1.36 8.56 -14.74
C ALA A 61 1.08 7.36 -15.65
N PRO A 62 -0.05 7.36 -16.40
CA PRO A 62 -0.36 6.28 -17.33
C PRO A 62 0.75 6.02 -18.36
N ALA A 63 1.47 7.07 -18.77
CA ALA A 63 2.59 6.96 -19.71
C ALA A 63 3.75 6.11 -19.19
N CYS A 64 3.97 6.08 -17.87
CA CYS A 64 5.02 5.29 -17.23
C CYS A 64 4.56 3.87 -16.89
N GLY A 65 3.28 3.56 -17.07
CA GLY A 65 2.70 2.25 -16.78
C GLY A 65 2.37 1.99 -15.31
N ASP A 66 2.70 2.90 -14.39
CA ASP A 66 2.40 2.78 -12.96
C ASP A 66 1.53 3.95 -12.48
N VAL A 67 0.37 3.63 -11.88
CA VAL A 67 -0.58 4.57 -11.27
C VAL A 67 -1.12 3.98 -9.98
N MET A 68 -1.01 4.71 -8.89
CA MET A 68 -1.43 4.27 -7.56
C MET A 68 -2.39 5.25 -6.92
N LYS A 69 -3.52 4.72 -6.44
CA LYS A 69 -4.46 5.42 -5.56
C LYS A 69 -4.37 4.84 -4.16
N LEU A 70 -3.97 5.66 -3.19
CA LEU A 70 -3.96 5.34 -1.77
C LEU A 70 -5.06 6.13 -1.06
N GLN A 71 -5.78 5.48 -0.15
CA GLN A 71 -6.73 6.13 0.73
C GLN A 71 -6.43 5.72 2.17
N ILE A 72 -6.32 6.71 3.06
CA ILE A 72 -6.10 6.52 4.49
C ILE A 72 -7.30 7.09 5.25
N ARG A 73 -7.78 6.38 6.26
CA ARG A 73 -8.73 6.89 7.25
C ARG A 73 -7.99 7.18 8.54
N VAL A 74 -8.24 8.35 9.11
CA VAL A 74 -7.61 8.80 10.34
C VAL A 74 -8.67 8.93 11.43
N ASP A 75 -8.40 8.39 12.60
CA ASP A 75 -9.27 8.48 13.77
C ASP A 75 -9.12 9.84 14.47
N GLU A 76 -9.93 10.07 15.50
CA GLU A 76 -9.92 11.31 16.29
C GLU A 76 -8.56 11.57 16.98
N ASP A 77 -7.84 10.49 17.32
CA ASP A 77 -6.50 10.54 17.93
C ASP A 77 -5.37 10.84 16.93
N GLY A 78 -5.68 11.01 15.63
CA GLY A 78 -4.67 11.25 14.59
C GLY A 78 -3.91 10.00 14.15
N ILE A 79 -4.43 8.81 14.47
CA ILE A 79 -3.89 7.50 14.09
C ILE A 79 -4.61 6.98 12.84
N ILE A 80 -3.87 6.35 11.93
CA ILE A 80 -4.43 5.75 10.72
C ILE A 80 -5.12 4.41 11.06
N SER A 81 -6.46 4.38 11.01
CA SER A 81 -7.25 3.22 11.40
C SER A 81 -7.52 2.22 10.27
N ASP A 82 -7.71 2.74 9.06
CA ASP A 82 -7.86 1.89 7.87
C ASP A 82 -7.15 2.50 6.67
N VAL A 83 -6.69 1.62 5.80
CA VAL A 83 -5.94 1.96 4.61
C VAL A 83 -6.45 1.09 3.49
N LYS A 84 -6.76 1.71 2.36
CA LYS A 84 -7.14 1.00 1.14
C LYS A 84 -6.32 1.51 -0.03
N PHE A 85 -5.96 0.60 -0.94
CA PHE A 85 -5.30 1.00 -2.17
C PHE A 85 -5.94 0.37 -3.41
N LYS A 86 -5.72 1.04 -4.54
CA LYS A 86 -5.85 0.48 -5.89
C LYS A 86 -4.63 0.91 -6.67
N THR A 87 -4.01 -0.03 -7.38
CA THR A 87 -2.83 0.28 -8.18
C THR A 87 -2.93 -0.42 -9.52
N PHE A 88 -2.40 0.24 -10.54
CA PHE A 88 -2.16 -0.31 -11.86
C PHE A 88 -0.67 -0.20 -12.10
N GLY A 89 -0.01 -1.31 -12.41
CA GLY A 89 1.43 -1.32 -12.55
C GLY A 89 2.01 -2.71 -12.60
N CYS A 90 3.33 -2.79 -12.61
CA CYS A 90 4.02 -4.08 -12.58
C CYS A 90 3.82 -4.82 -11.23
N GLY A 91 4.09 -6.13 -11.20
CA GLY A 91 3.92 -6.95 -9.99
C GLY A 91 4.66 -6.40 -8.76
N SER A 92 5.84 -5.79 -8.97
CA SER A 92 6.59 -5.11 -7.91
C SER A 92 5.89 -3.85 -7.38
N ALA A 93 5.18 -3.10 -8.23
CA ALA A 93 4.37 -1.97 -7.79
C ALA A 93 3.19 -2.43 -6.92
N ILE A 94 2.50 -3.50 -7.33
CA ILE A 94 1.41 -4.11 -6.54
C ILE A 94 1.92 -4.58 -5.18
N ALA A 95 3.06 -5.29 -5.16
CA ALA A 95 3.66 -5.77 -3.93
C ALA A 95 4.07 -4.63 -2.99
N SER A 96 4.75 -3.60 -3.51
CA SER A 96 5.12 -2.40 -2.75
C SER A 96 3.89 -1.68 -2.19
N SER A 97 2.83 -1.51 -2.98
CA SER A 97 1.59 -0.89 -2.52
C SER A 97 0.95 -1.71 -1.39
N SER A 98 0.87 -3.04 -1.52
CA SER A 98 0.29 -3.89 -0.48
C SER A 98 1.07 -3.80 0.83
N TYR A 99 2.38 -4.02 0.79
CA TYR A 99 3.23 -3.97 1.98
C TYR A 99 3.12 -2.60 2.68
N MET A 100 3.17 -1.54 1.89
CA MET A 100 3.05 -0.17 2.40
C MET A 100 1.74 0.06 3.15
N THR A 101 0.61 -0.48 2.67
CA THR A 101 -0.67 -0.32 3.38
C THR A 101 -0.73 -1.01 4.73
N GLU A 102 -0.04 -2.12 4.90
CA GLU A 102 0.11 -2.78 6.20
C GLU A 102 1.04 -1.99 7.11
N ARG A 103 2.11 -1.43 6.55
CA ARG A 103 3.11 -0.67 7.30
C ARG A 103 2.54 0.62 7.88
N VAL A 104 1.71 1.34 7.14
CA VAL A 104 1.13 2.63 7.55
C VAL A 104 -0.06 2.50 8.48
N LYS A 105 -0.70 1.32 8.53
CA LYS A 105 -1.85 1.10 9.41
C LYS A 105 -1.42 1.10 10.88
N GLY A 106 -2.13 1.85 11.72
CA GLY A 106 -1.84 2.01 13.14
C GLY A 106 -0.75 3.02 13.47
N LEU A 107 -0.18 3.70 12.48
CA LEU A 107 0.78 4.78 12.70
C LEU A 107 0.08 6.14 12.78
N SER A 108 0.73 7.09 13.44
CA SER A 108 0.36 8.51 13.35
C SER A 108 0.71 9.08 11.97
N LEU A 109 0.09 10.20 11.59
CA LEU A 109 0.40 10.89 10.33
C LEU A 109 1.88 11.30 10.21
N LEU A 110 2.48 11.73 11.32
CA LEU A 110 3.89 12.11 11.37
C LEU A 110 4.83 10.93 11.15
N GLU A 111 4.48 9.76 11.71
CA GLU A 111 5.26 8.53 11.51
C GLU A 111 5.08 7.98 10.12
N ALA A 112 3.86 7.98 9.60
CA ALA A 112 3.57 7.56 8.23
C ALA A 112 4.35 8.42 7.21
N GLY A 113 4.44 9.74 7.43
CA GLY A 113 5.22 10.65 6.58
C GLY A 113 6.74 10.45 6.65
N LYS A 114 7.27 9.77 7.67
CA LYS A 114 8.70 9.44 7.81
C LYS A 114 9.11 8.18 7.07
N ILE A 115 8.15 7.36 6.62
CA ILE A 115 8.45 6.14 5.85
C ILE A 115 9.14 6.53 4.55
N LYS A 116 10.24 5.84 4.25
CA LYS A 116 11.04 6.05 3.04
C LYS A 116 10.95 4.85 2.12
N ASN A 117 11.13 5.10 0.83
CA ASN A 117 11.22 4.06 -0.20
C ASN A 117 12.30 3.01 0.13
N THR A 118 13.39 3.39 0.80
CA THR A 118 14.48 2.50 1.15
C THR A 118 14.07 1.39 2.12
N GLU A 119 13.14 1.69 3.03
CA GLU A 119 12.58 0.69 3.96
C GLU A 119 11.75 -0.34 3.20
N ILE A 120 10.88 0.12 2.29
CA ILE A 120 10.03 -0.72 1.45
C ILE A 120 10.88 -1.59 0.52
N ALA A 121 11.87 -0.98 -0.14
CA ALA A 121 12.76 -1.68 -1.07
C ALA A 121 13.60 -2.75 -0.37
N LYS A 122 14.08 -2.47 0.85
CA LYS A 122 14.83 -3.41 1.66
C LYS A 122 13.95 -4.58 2.09
N GLU A 123 12.74 -4.31 2.55
CA GLU A 123 11.84 -5.37 3.02
C GLU A 123 11.43 -6.33 1.90
N LEU A 124 11.16 -5.78 0.71
CA LEU A 124 10.77 -6.57 -0.47
C LEU A 124 11.97 -7.09 -1.26
N ALA A 125 13.21 -6.81 -0.82
CA ALA A 125 14.46 -7.15 -1.50
C ALA A 125 14.42 -6.79 -3.00
N LEU A 126 13.96 -5.57 -3.30
CA LEU A 126 13.78 -5.12 -4.67
C LEU A 126 15.14 -4.92 -5.37
N PRO A 127 15.31 -5.43 -6.60
CA PRO A 127 16.51 -5.13 -7.38
C PRO A 127 16.55 -3.63 -7.75
N PRO A 128 17.74 -3.05 -8.00
CA PRO A 128 17.88 -1.61 -8.28
C PRO A 128 16.98 -1.07 -9.40
N VAL A 129 16.70 -1.90 -10.41
CA VAL A 129 15.85 -1.56 -11.56
C VAL A 129 14.38 -1.29 -11.17
N LYS A 130 13.93 -1.81 -10.02
CA LYS A 130 12.53 -1.72 -9.55
C LYS A 130 12.33 -0.76 -8.37
N LEU A 131 13.32 0.09 -8.05
CA LEU A 131 13.21 1.05 -6.95
C LEU A 131 12.15 2.14 -7.19
N HIS A 132 11.77 2.42 -8.45
CA HIS A 132 10.67 3.35 -8.75
C HIS A 132 9.33 2.89 -8.14
N CYS A 133 9.12 1.58 -7.99
CA CYS A 133 7.91 1.03 -7.36
C CYS A 133 7.82 1.39 -5.87
N SER A 134 8.96 1.45 -5.17
CA SER A 134 9.01 1.90 -3.77
C SER A 134 8.89 3.41 -3.62
N MET A 135 9.38 4.19 -4.61
CA MET A 135 9.21 5.65 -4.63
C MET A 135 7.74 6.03 -4.83
N LEU A 136 7.04 5.35 -5.75
CA LEU A 136 5.61 5.55 -5.98
C LEU A 136 4.79 5.35 -4.70
N ALA A 137 5.14 4.34 -3.90
CA ALA A 137 4.51 4.06 -2.62
C ALA A 137 4.73 5.21 -1.62
N GLU A 138 5.98 5.68 -1.45
CA GLU A 138 6.31 6.83 -0.60
C GLU A 138 5.54 8.10 -1.01
N ASP A 139 5.51 8.40 -2.31
CA ASP A 139 4.80 9.55 -2.84
C ASP A 139 3.29 9.46 -2.61
N ALA A 140 2.72 8.25 -2.70
CA ALA A 140 1.31 8.00 -2.41
C ALA A 140 0.95 8.32 -0.95
N ILE A 141 1.81 7.96 0.01
CA ILE A 141 1.61 8.27 1.43
C ILE A 141 1.56 9.78 1.63
N ARG A 142 2.58 10.49 1.13
CA ARG A 142 2.67 11.95 1.27
C ARG A 142 1.50 12.65 0.64
N SER A 143 1.08 12.20 -0.55
CA SER A 143 -0.08 12.73 -1.25
C SER A 143 -1.37 12.53 -0.44
N ALA A 144 -1.57 11.34 0.15
CA ALA A 144 -2.75 11.04 0.95
C ALA A 144 -2.80 11.83 2.27
N ILE A 145 -1.66 12.01 2.94
CA ILE A 145 -1.55 12.83 4.16
C ILE A 145 -1.86 14.29 3.82
N ARG A 146 -1.27 14.82 2.75
CA ARG A 146 -1.51 16.20 2.31
C ARG A 146 -2.98 16.46 2.00
N ASP A 147 -3.65 15.55 1.30
CA ASP A 147 -5.10 15.66 1.02
C ASP A 147 -5.93 15.67 2.30
N TYR A 148 -5.58 14.82 3.28
CA TYR A 148 -6.23 14.82 4.59
C TYR A 148 -6.05 16.14 5.34
N GLU A 149 -4.82 16.66 5.40
CA GLU A 149 -4.52 17.94 6.06
C GLU A 149 -5.24 19.11 5.39
N GLN A 150 -5.28 19.14 4.05
CA GLN A 150 -5.99 20.16 3.29
C GLN A 150 -7.50 20.11 3.54
N LYS A 151 -8.10 18.92 3.59
CA LYS A 151 -9.52 18.76 3.95
C LYS A 151 -9.80 19.30 5.33
N ARG A 152 -8.96 18.97 6.32
CA ARG A 152 -9.10 19.49 7.69
C ARG A 152 -8.91 21.00 7.80
N ALA A 153 -8.00 21.58 7.03
CA ALA A 153 -7.82 23.03 6.97
C ALA A 153 -8.99 23.76 6.29
N SER A 154 -9.65 23.11 5.32
CA SER A 154 -10.81 23.67 4.60
C SER A 154 -12.15 23.54 5.33
N LEU A 155 -12.21 22.74 6.41
CA LEU A 155 -13.42 22.58 7.21
C LEU A 155 -13.60 23.81 8.13
N PRO A 156 -14.75 24.49 8.11
CA PRO A 156 -15.02 25.56 9.06
C PRO A 156 -15.01 24.98 10.49
N ALA A 157 -14.44 25.74 11.44
CA ALA A 157 -14.21 25.34 12.84
C ALA A 157 -15.47 24.90 13.63
N SER A 158 -16.66 24.92 13.03
CA SER A 158 -17.95 24.62 13.67
C SER A 158 -18.25 23.12 13.87
N LYS A 159 -17.36 22.20 13.45
CA LYS A 159 -17.50 20.75 13.73
C LYS A 159 -16.38 20.15 14.57
N GLN A 160 -15.53 20.97 15.18
CA GLN A 160 -14.69 20.51 16.28
C GLN A 160 -15.58 20.46 17.51
N LYS A 161 -16.02 19.26 17.94
CA LYS A 161 -16.64 19.08 19.25
C LYS A 161 -15.73 19.75 20.28
N SER A 162 -16.18 20.89 20.80
CA SER A 162 -15.45 21.66 21.79
C SER A 162 -15.32 20.78 23.03
N LYS A 163 -14.14 20.23 23.28
CA LYS A 163 -13.81 19.83 24.65
C LYS A 163 -14.00 21.09 25.49
N GLY A 164 -14.83 21.01 26.53
CA GLY A 164 -15.07 22.15 27.41
C GLY A 164 -13.74 22.71 27.89
N PHE A 165 -13.59 24.02 27.88
CA PHE A 165 -12.36 24.69 28.32
C PHE A 165 -12.66 25.53 29.56
N ILE A 166 -11.64 25.74 30.39
CA ILE A 166 -11.71 26.59 31.57
C ILE A 166 -10.93 27.86 31.25
N ASP A 167 -11.61 29.01 31.27
CA ASP A 167 -10.96 30.31 31.18
C ASP A 167 -10.52 30.74 32.59
N VAL A 168 -9.24 31.04 32.77
CA VAL A 168 -8.71 31.55 34.03
C VAL A 168 -8.27 32.98 33.81
N SER A 169 -9.05 33.91 34.35
CA SER A 169 -8.74 35.34 34.31
C SER A 169 -8.28 35.80 35.68
N GLN A 170 -7.20 36.60 35.70
CA GLN A 170 -6.67 37.19 36.93
C GLN A 170 -6.78 38.71 36.85
N SER A 171 -7.50 39.29 37.81
CA SER A 171 -7.64 40.74 37.92
C SER A 171 -6.35 41.35 38.48
N ALA A 172 -5.65 42.15 37.68
CA ALA A 172 -4.38 42.78 38.07
C ALA A 172 -4.51 43.78 39.24
N VAL A 173 -5.72 44.27 39.53
CA VAL A 173 -5.99 45.26 40.58
C VAL A 173 -6.35 44.62 41.92
N THR A 174 -7.10 43.53 41.91
CA THR A 174 -7.61 42.87 43.13
C THR A 174 -6.89 41.57 43.47
N GLY A 175 -6.08 41.02 42.55
CA GLY A 175 -5.44 39.72 42.71
C GLY A 175 -6.40 38.52 42.63
N GLU A 176 -7.71 38.78 42.48
CA GLU A 176 -8.72 37.75 42.37
C GLU A 176 -8.54 36.97 41.06
N THR A 177 -8.56 35.65 41.19
CA THR A 177 -8.51 34.73 40.06
C THR A 177 -9.90 34.12 39.90
N VAL A 178 -10.52 34.34 38.75
CA VAL A 178 -11.84 33.79 38.40
C VAL A 178 -11.66 32.74 37.33
N ALA A 179 -12.05 31.51 37.63
CA ALA A 179 -12.07 30.40 36.70
C ALA A 179 -13.52 30.17 36.20
N THR A 180 -13.77 30.40 34.91
CA THR A 180 -15.07 30.15 34.29
C THR A 180 -15.00 28.88 33.46
N ALA A 181 -15.75 27.85 33.86
CA ALA A 181 -15.83 26.59 33.11
C ALA A 181 -16.88 26.71 31.99
N HIS A 182 -16.47 26.47 30.75
CA HIS A 182 -17.37 26.38 29.60
C HIS A 182 -17.56 24.92 29.20
N PRO A 183 -18.67 24.26 29.56
CA PRO A 183 -18.92 22.88 29.17
C PRO A 183 -19.16 22.75 27.65
N PRO A 184 -18.93 21.55 27.06
CA PRO A 184 -19.25 21.28 25.65
C PRO A 184 -20.72 21.57 25.38
N GLN A 185 -21.03 22.34 24.33
CA GLN A 185 -22.39 22.43 23.82
C GLN A 185 -22.70 21.14 23.04
N GLN A 186 -23.80 20.47 23.39
CA GLN A 186 -24.28 19.22 22.74
C GLN A 186 -24.82 19.48 21.34
#